data_AF-A0A5E4Z2W1-F1
#
_entry.id   AF-A0A5E4Z2W1-F1
#
_cell.length_a   1.000
_cell.length_b   1.000
_cell.length_c   1.000
_cell.angle_alpha   90.00
_cell.angle_beta   90.00
_cell.angle_gamma   90.00
#
_symmetry.space_group_name_H-M   'P 1'
#
loop_
_entity.id
_entity.type
_entity.pdbx_description
1 polymer ?
#
loop_
_entity_poly.entity_id
_entity_poly.type
_entity_poly.pdbx_seq_one_letter_code
_entity_poly.pdbx_strand_id
1 'polypeptide(L)'
;MRKSKSLYDGDRFPSSVISHAVRWYFRFQLSLRDIEELLFERGVAVSYETIRRWCEKLAQALRTGRKRRAVSRGTRGTSMRCS
;
A
#
# COMPACT_ATOMS: atom_id res chain seq x y z
N MET A 1 -4.48 -4.89 19.58
CA MET A 1 -3.76 -4.14 18.53
C MET A 1 -4.35 -4.47 17.16
N ARG A 2 -4.87 -3.49 16.41
CA ARG A 2 -5.34 -3.71 15.03
C ARG A 2 -4.10 -3.91 14.15
N LYS A 3 -3.82 -5.16 13.74
CA LYS A 3 -2.91 -5.38 12.61
C LYS A 3 -3.61 -4.88 11.37
N SER A 4 -3.26 -3.67 10.94
CA SER A 4 -3.62 -3.12 9.64
C SER A 4 -3.07 -4.09 8.60
N LYS A 5 -3.95 -4.83 7.91
CA LYS A 5 -3.55 -5.70 6.80
C LYS A 5 -2.82 -4.84 5.77
N SER A 6 -1.51 -4.94 5.72
CA SER A 6 -0.70 -4.26 4.73
C SER A 6 -0.98 -4.91 3.37
N LEU A 7 -1.00 -4.10 2.31
CA LEU A 7 -1.28 -4.57 0.95
C LEU A 7 -0.24 -5.58 0.41
N TYR A 8 0.80 -5.87 1.21
CA TYR A 8 1.93 -6.71 0.88
C TYR A 8 2.16 -7.81 1.95
N ASP A 9 1.15 -8.11 2.77
CA ASP A 9 1.15 -9.24 3.71
C ASP A 9 1.22 -10.55 2.91
N GLY A 10 2.42 -11.11 2.76
CA GLY A 10 2.70 -12.32 1.96
C GLY A 10 3.82 -12.20 0.93
N ASP A 11 4.35 -11.00 0.68
CA ASP A 11 5.54 -10.80 -0.16
C ASP A 11 6.82 -11.10 0.66
N ARG A 12 7.89 -11.61 0.03
CA ARG A 12 9.20 -11.88 0.70
C ARG A 12 9.80 -10.65 1.39
N PHE A 13 9.31 -9.46 1.06
CA PHE A 13 9.80 -8.19 1.55
C PHE A 13 8.78 -7.49 2.45
N PRO A 14 9.21 -6.86 3.55
CA PRO A 14 8.31 -6.13 4.42
C PRO A 14 7.66 -4.96 3.67
N SER A 15 6.36 -4.75 3.93
CA SER A 15 5.53 -3.70 3.29
C SER A 15 6.13 -2.29 3.39
N SER A 16 6.91 -2.03 4.45
CA SER A 16 7.62 -0.78 4.65
C SER A 16 8.64 -0.53 3.54
N VAL A 17 9.40 -1.54 3.11
CA VAL A 17 10.41 -1.41 2.04
C VAL A 17 9.73 -1.08 0.72
N ILE A 18 8.65 -1.78 0.39
CA ILE A 18 7.88 -1.58 -0.83
C ILE A 18 7.31 -0.16 -0.90
N SER A 19 6.75 0.31 0.21
CA SER A 19 6.17 1.66 0.29
C SER A 19 7.23 2.75 0.16
N HIS A 20 8.46 2.51 0.66
CA HIS A 20 9.57 3.44 0.49
C HIS A 20 10.05 3.47 -0.97
N ALA A 21 10.23 2.31 -1.60
CA ALA A 21 10.65 2.22 -3.00
C ALA A 21 9.67 2.93 -3.94
N VAL A 22 8.37 2.67 -3.78
CA VAL A 22 7.33 3.34 -4.60
C VAL A 22 7.28 4.84 -4.30
N ARG A 23 7.46 5.26 -3.04
CA ARG A 23 7.54 6.69 -2.70
C ARG A 23 8.73 7.37 -3.37
N TRP A 24 9.90 6.72 -3.40
CA TRP A 24 11.08 7.24 -4.07
C TRP A 24 10.86 7.43 -5.56
N TYR A 25 10.25 6.44 -6.21
CA TYR A 25 9.87 6.52 -7.62
C TYR A 25 8.95 7.72 -7.92
N PHE A 26 7.86 7.89 -7.16
CA PHE A 26 6.90 8.97 -7.44
C PHE A 26 7.36 10.36 -6.98
N ARG A 27 8.14 10.46 -5.90
CA ARG A 27 8.44 11.75 -5.25
C ARG A 27 9.76 12.38 -5.73
N PHE A 28 10.71 11.56 -6.15
CA PHE A 28 12.02 12.03 -6.61
C PHE A 28 12.28 11.70 -8.09
N GLN A 29 11.33 11.04 -8.78
CA GLN A 29 11.51 10.56 -10.16
C GLN A 29 12.80 9.75 -10.35
N LEU A 30 13.22 9.02 -9.31
CA LEU A 30 14.42 8.19 -9.34
C LEU A 30 14.29 7.12 -10.42
N SER A 31 15.39 6.85 -11.12
CA SER A 31 15.42 5.73 -12.04
C SER A 31 15.29 4.43 -11.25
N LEU A 32 14.73 3.40 -11.88
CA LEU A 32 14.54 2.12 -11.22
C LEU A 32 15.87 1.46 -10.83
N ARG A 33 16.98 1.86 -11.48
CA ARG A 33 18.34 1.44 -11.16
C ARG A 33 18.87 2.11 -9.90
N ASP A 34 18.64 3.41 -9.73
CA ASP A 34 19.00 4.11 -8.47
C ASP A 34 18.23 3.51 -7.28
N ILE A 35 16.97 3.12 -7.49
CA ILE A 35 16.16 2.48 -6.45
C ILE A 35 16.69 1.08 -6.11
N GLU A 36 17.13 0.32 -7.11
CA GLU A 36 17.79 -0.98 -6.90
C GLU A 36 19.07 -0.83 -6.07
N GLU A 37 19.93 0.14 -6.41
CA GLU A 37 21.16 0.42 -5.65
C GLU A 37 20.86 0.87 -4.21
N LEU A 38 19.90 1.77 -4.00
CA LEU A 38 19.49 2.22 -2.66
C LEU A 38 18.90 1.10 -1.80
N LEU A 39 18.22 0.14 -2.43
CA LEU A 39 17.71 -1.04 -1.75
C LEU A 39 18.84 -2.01 -1.44
N PHE A 40 19.82 -2.14 -2.34
CA PHE A 40 21.01 -2.96 -2.15
C PHE A 40 21.89 -2.44 -1.00
N GLU A 41 22.10 -1.13 -0.89
CA GLU A 41 22.80 -0.50 0.25
C GLU A 41 22.12 -0.79 1.59
N ARG A 42 20.80 -0.99 1.59
CA ARG A 42 20.02 -1.39 2.77
C ARG A 42 20.03 -2.90 3.02
N GLY A 43 20.81 -3.66 2.25
CA GLY A 43 20.91 -5.12 2.33
C GLY A 43 19.73 -5.85 1.67
N VAL A 44 18.95 -5.16 0.83
CA VAL A 44 17.78 -5.73 0.16
C VAL A 44 18.07 -5.87 -1.33
N ALA A 45 18.48 -7.05 -1.76
CA ALA A 45 18.66 -7.35 -3.19
C ALA A 45 17.29 -7.50 -3.88
N VAL A 46 16.89 -6.49 -4.67
CA VAL A 46 15.62 -6.45 -5.39
C VAL A 46 15.89 -6.15 -6.85
N SER A 47 15.45 -7.03 -7.75
CA SER A 47 15.55 -6.78 -9.20
C SER A 47 14.54 -5.71 -9.65
N TYR A 48 14.92 -4.93 -10.66
CA TYR A 48 14.07 -4.01 -11.43
C TYR A 48 12.63 -4.50 -11.66
N GLU A 49 12.45 -5.77 -12.05
CA GLU A 49 11.13 -6.34 -12.34
C GLU A 49 10.20 -6.35 -11.11
N THR A 50 10.78 -6.54 -9.92
CA THR A 50 10.03 -6.55 -8.66
C THR A 50 9.54 -5.15 -8.31
N ILE A 51 10.39 -4.13 -8.52
CA ILE A 51 10.04 -2.73 -8.31
C ILE A 51 8.91 -2.32 -9.28
N ARG A 52 8.98 -2.75 -10.54
CA ARG A 52 7.93 -2.54 -11.53
C ARG A 52 6.60 -3.14 -11.09
N ARG A 53 6.59 -4.41 -10.64
CA ARG A 53 5.39 -5.09 -10.12
C ARG A 53 4.79 -4.36 -8.92
N TRP A 54 5.61 -3.81 -8.03
CA TRP A 54 5.13 -3.00 -6.91
C TRP A 54 4.44 -1.71 -7.35
N CYS A 55 4.99 -1.03 -8.35
CA CYS A 55 4.37 0.16 -8.94
C CYS A 55 3.02 -0.19 -9.59
N GLU A 56 2.94 -1.30 -10.33
CA GLU A 56 1.70 -1.79 -10.93
C GLU A 56 0.65 -2.13 -9.86
N LYS A 57 1.04 -2.79 -8.77
CA LYS A 57 0.16 -3.11 -7.64
C LYS A 57 -0.37 -1.85 -6.95
N LEU A 58 0.47 -0.81 -6.81
CA LEU A 58 0.04 0.49 -6.30
C LEU A 58 -0.94 1.19 -7.26
N ALA A 59 -0.65 1.18 -8.56
CA ALA A 59 -1.56 1.74 -9.57
C ALA A 59 -2.92 1.02 -9.59
N GLN A 60 -2.92 -0.31 -9.48
CA GLN A 60 -4.13 -1.12 -9.33
C GLN A 60 -4.86 -0.80 -8.02
N ALA A 61 -4.15 -0.65 -6.91
CA ALA A 61 -4.72 -0.25 -5.63
C ALA A 61 -5.32 1.17 -5.66
N LEU A 62 -4.72 2.11 -6.40
CA LEU A 62 -5.29 3.45 -6.61
C LEU A 62 -6.55 3.39 -7.49
N ARG A 63 -6.54 2.59 -8.55
CA ARG A 63 -7.72 2.37 -9.43
C ARG A 63 -8.89 1.71 -8.69
N THR A 64 -8.60 0.74 -7.83
CA THR A 64 -9.61 -0.01 -7.07
C THR A 64 -9.97 0.64 -5.73
N GLY A 65 -9.11 1.52 -5.20
CA GLY A 65 -9.15 2.12 -3.87
C GLY A 65 -10.22 3.19 -3.64
N ARG A 66 -11.02 3.54 -4.65
CA ARG A 66 -12.18 4.44 -4.49
C ARG A 66 -13.45 3.73 -3.99
N LYS A 67 -13.33 2.51 -3.44
CA LYS A 67 -14.47 1.72 -2.90
C LYS A 67 -14.33 1.27 -1.45
N ARG A 68 -13.76 2.09 -0.55
CA ARG A 68 -13.88 1.84 0.91
C ARG A 68 -14.26 3.09 1.72
N ARG A 69 -15.39 3.68 1.37
CA ARG A 69 -16.16 4.54 2.27
C ARG A 69 -17.59 4.02 2.41
N ALA A 70 -17.73 2.73 2.71
CA ALA A 70 -18.99 2.19 3.19
C ALA A 70 -19.10 2.51 4.69
N VAL A 71 -19.81 3.62 4.96
CA VAL A 71 -20.64 3.89 6.14
C VAL A 71 -20.39 2.98 7.35
N SER A 72 -19.79 3.57 8.39
CA SER A 72 -20.08 3.21 9.77
C SER A 72 -20.74 4.43 10.43
N ARG A 73 -22.02 4.66 10.12
CA ARG A 73 -22.92 5.49 10.95
C ARG A 73 -23.66 4.55 11.89
N GLY A 74 -23.00 4.21 12.99
CA GLY A 74 -23.71 3.73 14.17
C GLY A 74 -24.26 4.93 14.92
N THR A 75 -25.57 5.17 14.81
CA THR A 75 -26.31 5.94 15.81
C THR A 75 -27.47 5.06 16.29
N ARG A 76 -27.32 4.54 17.51
CA ARG A 76 -28.39 3.95 18.31
C ARG A 76 -29.18 5.07 18.97
N GLY A 77 -30.49 4.89 19.08
CA GLY A 77 -31.47 5.81 19.67
C GLY A 77 -32.46 6.27 18.60
N THR A 78 -33.78 6.13 18.70
CA THR A 78 -34.63 5.99 19.88
C THR A 78 -35.99 5.43 19.43
N SER A 79 -36.60 4.63 20.30
CA SER A 79 -38.04 4.31 20.40
C SER A 79 -38.99 5.30 19.69
N MET A 80 -39.84 4.81 18.80
CA MET A 80 -41.25 5.22 18.77
C MET A 80 -42.15 4.13 18.18
N ARG A 81 -43.30 3.98 18.84
CA ARG A 81 -44.28 2.90 18.82
C ARG A 81 -45.41 3.21 17.82
N CYS A 82 -45.85 2.20 17.08
CA CYS A 82 -47.18 2.02 16.46
C CYS A 82 -47.23 0.54 16.02
N SER A 83 -48.19 -0.31 16.38
CA SER A 83 -49.62 -0.15 16.69
C SER A 83 -50.06 -1.03 17.87
#